data_AF-A0A419S2B0-F1
#
_entry.id   AF-A0A419S2B0-F1
#
_cell.length_a   1.000
_cell.length_b   1.000
_cell.length_c   1.000
_cell.angle_alpha   90.00
_cell.angle_beta   90.00
_cell.angle_gamma   90.00
#
_symmetry.space_group_name_H-M   'P 1'
#
loop_
_entity.id
_entity.type
_entity.pdbx_description
1 polymer ?
#
loop_
_entity_poly.entity_id
_entity_poly.type
_entity_poly.pdbx_seq_one_letter_code
_entity_poly.pdbx_strand_id
1 'polypeptide(L)'
;MPVLLRINYQRQDVIFQVLTDKPSLKSELEVFLGGQNYLFVKSGNQWSLAEKHATEDLDLGLMDEVSRALALRFRISSSQHVNQ
;
A
#
# COMPACT_ATOMS: atom_id res chain seq x y z
N MET A 1 -2.68 11.90 9.81
CA MET A 1 -1.61 11.24 10.59
C MET A 1 -1.09 10.08 9.76
N PRO A 2 0.22 10.02 9.52
CA PRO A 2 0.83 8.95 8.74
C PRO A 2 0.71 7.60 9.47
N VAL A 3 0.56 6.51 8.72
CA VAL A 3 0.36 5.17 9.26
C VAL A 3 1.64 4.36 9.06
N LEU A 4 2.23 3.86 10.15
CA LEU A 4 3.35 2.94 10.09
C LEU A 4 2.85 1.51 9.90
N LEU A 5 3.40 0.78 8.94
CA LEU A 5 3.10 -0.62 8.66
C LEU A 5 4.37 -1.45 8.66
N ARG A 6 4.20 -2.73 8.99
CA ARG A 6 5.28 -3.73 8.99
C ARG A 6 4.81 -4.96 8.21
N ILE A 7 5.66 -5.46 7.34
CA ILE A 7 5.53 -6.75 6.66
C ILE A 7 6.76 -7.60 6.95
N ASN A 8 6.62 -8.92 6.81
CA ASN A 8 7.76 -9.82 6.76
C ASN A 8 7.98 -10.22 5.30
N TYR A 9 9.15 -9.92 4.75
CA TYR A 9 9.53 -10.23 3.38
C TYR A 9 10.90 -10.89 3.36
N GLN A 10 11.03 -12.05 2.72
CA GLN A 10 12.28 -12.82 2.66
C GLN A 10 12.97 -13.01 4.03
N ARG A 11 12.19 -13.32 5.07
CA ARG A 11 12.66 -13.47 6.47
C ARG A 11 13.21 -12.20 7.11
N GLN A 12 12.93 -11.03 6.54
CA GLN A 12 13.29 -9.73 7.08
C GLN A 12 12.03 -8.93 7.38
N ASP A 13 12.02 -8.24 8.52
CA ASP A 13 10.97 -7.30 8.85
C ASP A 13 11.22 -6.00 8.09
N VAL A 14 10.28 -5.63 7.22
CA VAL A 14 10.31 -4.39 6.46
C VAL A 14 9.25 -3.44 7.02
N ILE A 15 9.69 -2.24 7.39
CA ILE A 15 8.83 -1.19 7.92
C ILE A 15 8.70 -0.10 6.85
N PHE A 16 7.47 0.36 6.62
CA PHE A 16 7.17 1.46 5.72
C PHE A 16 6.09 2.36 6.30
N GLN A 17 6.02 3.58 5.79
CA GLN A 17 5.10 4.60 6.27
C GLN A 17 4.17 5.05 5.14
N VAL A 18 2.88 5.06 5.41
CA VAL A 18 1.86 5.64 4.52
C VAL A 18 1.73 7.10 4.91
N LEU A 19 2.14 7.99 3.99
CA LEU A 19 2.19 9.44 4.19
C LEU A 19 0.84 10.10 3.97
N THR A 20 -0.03 9.50 3.16
CA THR A 20 -1.33 10.06 2.80
C THR A 20 -2.25 10.23 4.01
N ASP A 21 -2.87 11.41 4.13
CA ASP A 21 -3.87 11.67 5.14
C ASP A 21 -5.22 10.99 4.82
N LYS A 22 -5.77 10.31 5.83
CA LYS A 22 -7.00 9.50 5.75
C LYS A 22 -6.98 8.49 4.58
N PRO A 23 -6.02 7.52 4.58
CA PRO A 23 -5.82 6.56 3.49
C PRO A 23 -7.06 5.78 3.03
N SER A 24 -7.99 5.48 3.95
CA SER A 24 -9.17 4.65 3.67
C SER A 24 -10.12 5.24 2.63
N LEU A 25 -10.09 6.57 2.41
CA LEU A 25 -10.97 7.27 1.46
C LEU A 25 -10.27 7.67 0.17
N LYS A 26 -8.97 7.39 0.03
CA LYS A 26 -8.16 7.85 -1.10
C LYS A 26 -8.06 6.78 -2.17
N SER A 27 -7.92 7.22 -3.42
CA SER A 27 -7.59 6.37 -4.57
C SER A 27 -6.08 6.24 -4.78
N GLU A 28 -5.29 7.00 -4.05
CA GLU A 28 -3.84 7.07 -4.16
C GLU A 28 -3.23 7.09 -2.76
N LEU A 29 -2.14 6.35 -2.58
CA LEU A 29 -1.37 6.29 -1.35
C LEU A 29 0.10 6.56 -1.65
N GLU A 30 0.65 7.56 -0.98
CA GLU A 30 2.09 7.80 -0.95
C GLU A 30 2.69 6.99 0.20
N VAL A 31 3.70 6.19 -0.12
CA VAL A 31 4.38 5.28 0.78
C VAL A 31 5.86 5.61 0.82
N PHE A 32 6.41 5.85 2.00
CA PHE A 32 7.84 5.97 2.23
C PHE A 32 8.42 4.63 2.64
N LEU A 33 9.38 4.13 1.87
CA LEU A 33 10.07 2.86 2.08
C LEU A 33 11.51 2.96 1.58
N GLY A 34 12.48 2.49 2.36
CA GLY A 34 13.88 2.42 1.92
C GLY A 34 14.51 3.78 1.56
N GLY A 35 14.00 4.89 2.10
CA GLY A 35 14.48 6.23 1.76
C GLY A 35 13.84 6.85 0.50
N GLN A 36 12.86 6.19 -0.10
CA GLN A 36 12.17 6.67 -1.30
C GLN A 36 10.65 6.73 -1.10
N ASN A 37 9.99 7.64 -1.84
CA ASN A 37 8.53 7.72 -1.91
C ASN A 37 8.02 6.95 -3.12
N TYR A 38 7.03 6.11 -2.90
CA TYR A 38 6.33 5.32 -3.90
C TYR A 38 4.85 5.69 -3.90
N LEU A 39 4.29 5.89 -5.09
CA LEU A 39 2.87 6.13 -5.25
C LEU A 39 2.17 4.81 -5.60
N PHE A 40 1.21 4.41 -4.78
CA PHE A 40 0.30 3.30 -5.06
C PHE A 40 -1.06 3.84 -5.48
N VAL A 41 -1.60 3.32 -6.57
CA VAL A 41 -2.92 3.68 -7.09
C VAL A 41 -3.87 2.51 -6.87
N LYS A 42 -5.11 2.86 -6.55
CA LYS A 42 -6.18 1.92 -6.30
C LYS A 42 -6.86 1.54 -7.61
N SER A 43 -6.97 0.24 -7.87
CA SER A 43 -7.79 -0.32 -8.95
C SER A 43 -8.70 -1.39 -8.39
N GLY A 44 -10.00 -1.08 -8.26
CA GLY A 44 -10.95 -1.95 -7.56
C GLY A 44 -10.55 -2.19 -6.11
N ASN A 45 -10.35 -3.47 -5.75
CA ASN A 45 -9.92 -3.92 -4.40
C ASN A 45 -8.40 -4.09 -4.26
N GLN A 46 -7.63 -3.66 -5.25
CA GLN A 46 -6.19 -3.84 -5.28
C GLN A 46 -5.48 -2.49 -5.26
N TRP A 47 -4.27 -2.50 -4.72
CA TRP A 47 -3.31 -1.42 -4.83
C TRP A 47 -2.21 -1.88 -5.76
N SER A 48 -1.74 -0.98 -6.63
CA SER A 48 -0.63 -1.25 -7.55
C SER A 48 0.29 -0.04 -7.59
N LEU A 49 1.59 -0.29 -7.74
CA LEU A 49 2.56 0.78 -7.90
C LEU A 49 2.27 1.59 -9.18
N ALA A 50 2.33 2.91 -9.10
CA ALA A 50 2.22 3.78 -10.27
C ALA A 50 3.44 3.59 -11.18
N GLU A 51 3.21 3.47 -12.49
CA GLU A 51 4.24 3.18 -13.51
C GLU A 51 5.47 4.10 -13.45
N LYS A 52 5.27 5.36 -13.02
CA LYS A 52 6.36 6.35 -12.87
C LYS A 52 7.43 6.00 -11.82
N HIS A 53 7.18 5.01 -10.97
CA HIS A 53 8.10 4.57 -9.92
C HIS A 53 8.76 3.20 -10.19
N ALA A 54 8.46 2.56 -11.33
CA ALA A 54 9.09 1.31 -11.72
C ALA A 54 10.50 1.58 -12.27
N THR A 55 11.50 1.62 -11.39
CA THR A 55 12.94 1.69 -11.76
C THR A 55 13.50 0.28 -11.97
N GLU A 56 14.60 0.13 -12.72
CA GLU A 56 15.22 -1.18 -13.01
C GLU A 56 15.67 -1.93 -11.75
N ASP A 57 16.09 -1.21 -10.69
CA ASP A 57 16.55 -1.80 -9.41
C ASP A 57 15.42 -2.07 -8.40
N LEU A 58 14.16 -1.92 -8.82
CA LEU A 58 13.03 -2.07 -7.92
C LEU A 58 12.75 -3.54 -7.62
N ASP A 59 12.74 -3.90 -6.33
CA ASP A 59 12.26 -5.21 -5.89
C ASP A 59 10.74 -5.29 -6.05
N LEU A 60 10.29 -5.80 -7.20
CA LEU A 60 8.87 -5.99 -7.52
C LEU A 60 8.17 -6.92 -6.51
N GLY A 61 8.88 -7.92 -5.99
CA GLY A 61 8.31 -8.84 -5.00
C GLY A 61 8.03 -8.14 -3.67
N LEU A 62 8.91 -7.24 -3.25
CA LEU A 62 8.67 -6.39 -2.08
C LEU A 62 7.47 -5.45 -2.32
N MET A 63 7.38 -4.82 -3.50
CA MET A 63 6.26 -3.93 -3.84
C MET A 63 4.91 -4.66 -3.86
N ASP A 64 4.90 -5.92 -4.29
CA ASP A 64 3.70 -6.76 -4.24
C ASP A 64 3.25 -7.03 -2.80
N GLU A 65 4.19 -7.32 -1.88
CA GLU A 65 3.85 -7.47 -0.46
C GLU A 65 3.36 -6.18 0.18
N VAL A 66 3.97 -5.04 -0.18
CA VAL A 66 3.49 -3.71 0.24
C VAL A 66 2.06 -3.51 -0.25
N SER A 67 1.78 -3.80 -1.52
CA SER A 67 0.44 -3.72 -2.11
C SER A 67 -0.59 -4.57 -1.36
N ARG A 68 -0.23 -5.82 -1.02
CA ARG A 68 -1.06 -6.72 -0.22
C ARG A 68 -1.34 -6.15 1.17
N ALA A 69 -0.33 -5.61 1.84
CA ALA A 69 -0.47 -5.00 3.15
C ALA A 69 -1.36 -3.74 3.12
N LEU A 70 -1.23 -2.90 2.09
CA LEU A 70 -2.12 -1.75 1.87
C LEU A 70 -3.57 -2.20 1.66
N ALA A 71 -3.79 -3.25 0.87
CA ALA A 71 -5.12 -3.80 0.62
C ALA A 71 -5.78 -4.35 1.90
N LEU A 72 -5.00 -5.01 2.77
CA LEU A 72 -5.48 -5.51 4.05
C LEU A 72 -5.78 -4.37 5.03
N ARG A 73 -4.87 -3.40 5.14
CA ARG A 73 -4.98 -2.32 6.13
C ARG A 73 -6.08 -1.32 5.77
N PHE A 74 -6.15 -0.95 4.50
CA PHE A 74 -7.11 0.01 3.97
C PHE A 74 -8.20 -0.68 3.17
N ARG A 75 -8.57 -1.90 3.62
CA ARG A 75 -9.71 -2.65 3.11
C ARG A 75 -10.85 -1.68 2.87
N ILE A 76 -11.32 -1.64 1.63
CA ILE A 76 -12.58 -1.01 1.33
C ILE A 76 -13.61 -1.87 2.06
N SER A 77 -14.25 -1.29 3.06
CA SER A 77 -15.51 -1.82 3.55
C SER A 77 -16.45 -1.81 2.35
N SER A 78 -16.56 -2.95 1.66
CA SER A 78 -17.85 -3.39 1.16
C SER A 78 -18.59 -4.04 2.32
N SER A 79 -18.76 -3.32 3.43
CA SER A 79 -19.93 -3.54 4.25
C SER A 79 -21.10 -3.02 3.41
N GLN A 80 -21.51 -3.82 2.42
CA GLN A 80 -22.90 -3.80 2.02
C GLN A 80 -23.67 -3.97 3.32
N HIS A 81 -24.48 -2.97 3.65
CA HIS A 81 -25.62 -3.14 4.53
C HIS A 81 -26.33 -4.43 4.09
N VAL A 82 -26.18 -5.49 4.87
CA VAL A 82 -27.15 -6.58 4.85
C VAL A 82 -28.39 -5.98 5.50
N ASN A 83 -29.26 -5.39 4.69
CA ASN A 83 -30.63 -5.12 5.10
C ASN A 83 -31.29 -6.49 5.30
N GLN A 84 -31.58 -6.81 6.57
CA GLN A 84 -32.63 -7.75 6.93
C GLN A 84 -33.78 -6.96 7.55
#